data_AF-A0A7C2N5M9-F1
#
_entry.id   AF-A0A7C2N5M9-F1
#
_cell.length_a   1.000
_cell.length_b   1.000
_cell.length_c   1.000
_cell.angle_alpha   90.00
_cell.angle_beta   90.00
_cell.angle_gamma   90.00
#
_symmetry.space_group_name_H-M   'P 1'
#
loop_
_entity.id
_entity.type
_entity.pdbx_description
1 polymer ?
#
loop_
_entity_poly.entity_id
_entity_poly.type
_entity_poly.pdbx_seq_one_letter_code
_entity_poly.pdbx_strand_id
1 'polypeptide(L)'
;MARDANPDWIERRLRQVALGRKALLGGLLAWAAALVWLVMSQPLMTNPLHLLRQLEQNAVDPSTLSVLAMLTPLMFGLVALLMLFLLLLGIGCLIQEGRLLRLLRDRG
;
A
#
# COMPACT_ATOMS: atom_id res chain seq x y z
N MET A 1 -22.34 -28.79 32.94
CA MET A 1 -21.14 -28.20 33.56
C MET A 1 -19.95 -28.72 32.75
N ALA A 2 -19.21 -27.97 31.94
CA ALA A 2 -18.89 -26.55 31.91
C ALA A 2 -19.12 -25.97 30.51
N ARG A 3 -19.82 -24.82 30.45
CA ARG A 3 -20.21 -24.10 29.23
C ARG A 3 -19.58 -22.70 29.22
N ASP A 4 -18.38 -22.59 29.77
CA ASP A 4 -17.69 -21.34 30.13
C ASP A 4 -16.27 -21.24 29.54
N ALA A 5 -16.06 -21.76 28.34
CA ALA A 5 -14.79 -21.57 27.64
C ALA A 5 -14.97 -20.61 26.46
N ASN A 6 -15.46 -19.39 26.72
CA ASN A 6 -15.16 -18.28 25.81
C ASN A 6 -13.68 -17.97 26.01
N PRO A 7 -12.80 -18.40 25.11
CA PRO A 7 -11.41 -18.51 25.46
C PRO A 7 -10.76 -17.15 25.24
N ASP A 8 -10.22 -16.55 26.30
CA ASP A 8 -9.58 -15.22 26.35
C ASP A 8 -8.61 -14.91 25.19
N TRP A 9 -8.15 -15.92 24.44
CA TRP A 9 -7.35 -15.74 23.25
C TRP A 9 -8.13 -15.12 22.07
N ILE A 10 -9.44 -15.38 21.90
CA ILE A 10 -10.25 -14.82 20.80
C ILE A 10 -10.34 -13.30 20.93
N GLU A 11 -10.62 -12.81 22.14
CA GLU A 11 -10.73 -11.37 22.39
C GLU A 11 -9.38 -10.66 22.24
N ARG A 12 -8.29 -11.28 22.72
CA ARG A 12 -6.92 -10.80 22.49
C ARG A 12 -6.59 -10.72 21.00
N ARG A 13 -6.97 -11.74 20.22
CA ARG A 13 -6.72 -11.76 18.77
C ARG A 13 -7.56 -10.72 18.02
N LEU A 14 -8.82 -10.52 18.41
CA LEU A 14 -9.67 -9.45 17.86
C LEU A 14 -9.08 -8.06 18.12
N ARG A 15 -8.50 -7.81 19.30
CA ARG A 15 -7.76 -6.57 19.59
C ARG A 15 -6.52 -6.42 18.70
N GLN A 16 -5.75 -7.50 18.50
CA GLN A 16 -4.60 -7.51 17.59
C GLN A 16 -5.01 -7.19 16.14
N VAL A 17 -6.10 -7.80 15.65
CA VAL A 17 -6.64 -7.54 14.31
C VAL A 17 -7.11 -6.09 14.18
N ALA A 18 -7.78 -5.54 15.20
CA ALA A 18 -8.22 -4.15 15.19
C ALA A 18 -7.05 -3.16 15.20
N LEU A 19 -6.01 -3.42 15.99
CA LEU A 19 -4.76 -2.64 16.02
C LEU A 19 -4.03 -2.74 14.69
N GLY A 20 -3.86 -3.95 14.15
CA GLY A 20 -3.23 -4.19 12.85
C GLY A 20 -3.95 -3.45 11.72
N ARG A 21 -5.29 -3.42 11.73
CA ARG A 21 -6.08 -2.67 10.75
C ARG A 21 -5.82 -1.16 10.83
N LYS A 22 -5.76 -0.60 12.05
CA LYS A 22 -5.43 0.83 12.24
C LYS A 22 -4.02 1.14 11.76
N ALA A 23 -3.06 0.26 12.06
CA ALA A 23 -1.69 0.40 11.60
C ALA A 23 -1.58 0.35 10.06
N LEU A 24 -2.26 -0.58 9.40
CA LEU A 24 -2.28 -0.67 7.93
C LEU A 24 -2.97 0.53 7.28
N LEU A 25 -4.07 1.03 7.85
CA LEU A 25 -4.72 2.25 7.35
C LEU A 25 -3.82 3.48 7.52
N GLY A 26 -3.14 3.60 8.67
CA GLY A 26 -2.13 4.64 8.89
C GLY A 26 -0.97 4.53 7.89
N GLY A 27 -0.48 3.31 7.64
CA GLY A 27 0.54 3.02 6.66
C GLY A 27 0.11 3.38 5.23
N LEU A 28 -1.15 3.11 4.86
CA LEU A 28 -1.73 3.50 3.57
C LEU A 28 -1.77 5.01 3.38
N LEU A 29 -2.19 5.74 4.42
CA LEU A 29 -2.21 7.21 4.42
C LEU A 29 -0.80 7.80 4.31
N ALA A 30 0.15 7.26 5.10
CA ALA A 30 1.55 7.67 5.04
C ALA A 30 2.16 7.36 3.66
N TRP A 31 1.85 6.20 3.08
CA TRP A 31 2.29 5.82 1.74
C TRP A 31 1.76 6.77 0.67
N ALA A 32 0.46 7.08 0.71
CA ALA A 32 -0.15 8.03 -0.22
C ALA A 32 0.48 9.43 -0.09
N ALA A 33 0.69 9.90 1.15
CA ALA A 33 1.34 11.19 1.40
C ALA A 33 2.79 11.21 0.89
N ALA A 34 3.55 10.12 1.11
CA ALA A 34 4.91 9.98 0.60
C ALA A 34 4.97 9.99 -0.93
N LEU A 35 4.02 9.32 -1.62
CA LEU A 35 3.92 9.36 -3.08
C LEU A 35 3.66 10.78 -3.58
N VAL A 36 2.68 11.49 -2.99
CA VAL A 36 2.37 12.87 -3.37
C VAL A 36 3.59 13.77 -3.17
N TRP A 37 4.25 13.68 -2.01
CA TRP A 37 5.45 14.46 -1.72
C TRP A 37 6.57 14.16 -2.73
N LEU A 38 6.83 12.89 -3.03
CA LEU A 38 7.88 12.49 -3.97
C LEU A 38 7.62 12.98 -5.39
N VAL A 39 6.36 12.94 -5.84
CA VAL A 39 5.95 13.46 -7.17
C VAL A 39 6.18 14.97 -7.26
N MET A 40 5.96 15.72 -6.18
CA MET A 40 6.22 17.15 -6.15
C MET A 40 7.71 17.49 -6.02
N SER A 41 8.48 16.71 -5.24
CA SER A 41 9.90 16.99 -4.99
C SER A 41 10.82 16.54 -6.12
N GLN A 42 10.52 15.43 -6.80
CA GLN A 42 11.36 14.88 -7.87
C GLN A 42 10.54 14.46 -9.10
N PRO A 43 9.95 15.42 -9.84
CA PRO A 43 9.08 15.13 -10.97
C PRO A 43 9.80 14.40 -12.11
N LEU A 44 11.10 14.62 -12.27
CA LEU A 44 11.94 13.94 -13.28
C LEU A 44 12.01 12.42 -13.09
N MET A 45 11.94 11.93 -11.86
CA MET A 45 12.03 10.48 -11.56
C MET A 45 10.69 9.79 -11.44
N THR A 46 9.60 10.55 -11.28
CA THR A 46 8.29 10.02 -10.88
C THR A 46 7.18 10.32 -11.88
N ASN A 47 7.34 11.33 -12.74
CA ASN A 47 6.31 11.78 -13.67
C ASN A 47 6.78 11.65 -15.14
N PRO A 48 6.35 10.59 -15.86
CA PRO A 48 6.73 10.38 -17.26
C PRO A 48 6.15 11.43 -18.20
N LEU A 49 5.01 12.08 -17.84
CA LEU A 49 4.44 13.19 -18.61
C LEU A 49 5.35 14.42 -18.58
N HIS A 50 6.07 14.62 -17.47
CA HIS A 50 6.97 15.77 -17.35
C HIS A 50 8.22 15.60 -18.22
N LEU A 51 8.71 14.36 -18.37
CA LEU A 51 9.79 14.01 -19.29
C LEU A 51 9.36 14.06 -20.75
N LEU A 52 8.15 13.61 -21.08
CA LEU A 52 7.59 13.71 -22.44
C LEU A 52 7.53 15.17 -22.91
N ARG A 53 7.11 16.10 -22.05
CA ARG A 53 7.12 17.53 -22.36
C ARG A 53 8.53 18.11 -22.55
N GLN A 54 9.52 17.60 -21.82
CA GLN A 54 10.92 18.03 -21.97
C GLN A 54 11.59 17.43 -23.21
N LEU A 55 11.19 16.22 -23.62
CA LEU A 55 11.60 15.59 -24.87
C LEU A 55 11.02 16.31 -26.10
N GLU A 56 9.75 16.74 -26.04
CA GLU A 56 9.15 17.59 -27.08
C GLU A 56 9.87 18.95 -27.22
N GLN A 57 10.55 19.41 -26.17
CA GLN A 57 11.28 20.69 -26.15
C GLN A 57 12.75 20.57 -26.62
N ASN A 58 13.16 19.46 -27.25
CA ASN A 58 14.47 19.29 -27.91
C ASN A 58 15.72 19.48 -27.01
N ALA A 59 15.65 19.14 -25.71
CA ALA A 59 16.72 19.49 -24.76
C ALA A 59 17.65 18.33 -24.31
N VAL A 60 17.54 17.09 -24.82
CA VAL A 60 18.39 15.98 -24.32
C VAL A 60 18.79 14.96 -25.40
N ASP A 61 20.07 14.61 -25.42
CA ASP A 61 20.71 13.61 -26.28
C ASP A 61 20.03 12.21 -26.19
N PRO A 62 19.75 11.51 -27.31
CA PRO A 62 18.42 10.88 -27.46
C PRO A 62 18.28 9.40 -27.10
N SER A 63 19.34 8.62 -26.90
CA SER A 63 19.19 7.14 -26.90
C SER A 63 19.41 6.42 -25.56
N THR A 64 20.30 6.92 -24.68
CA THR A 64 20.63 6.21 -23.43
C THR A 64 20.02 6.89 -22.19
N LEU A 65 19.92 8.22 -22.20
CA LEU A 65 19.34 9.02 -21.12
C LEU A 65 17.82 9.00 -21.14
N SER A 66 17.21 8.98 -22.33
CA SER A 66 15.75 8.96 -22.52
C SER A 66 15.12 7.64 -22.05
N VAL A 67 15.76 6.51 -22.36
CA VAL A 67 15.30 5.16 -21.96
C VAL A 67 15.38 4.99 -20.44
N LEU A 68 16.49 5.42 -19.82
CA LEU A 68 16.64 5.40 -18.36
C LEU A 68 15.65 6.35 -17.67
N ALA A 69 15.46 7.55 -18.24
CA ALA A 69 14.51 8.53 -17.76
C ALA A 69 13.05 8.04 -17.87
N MET A 70 12.69 7.23 -18.87
CA MET A 70 11.34 6.64 -18.97
C MET A 70 11.16 5.40 -18.08
N LEU A 71 12.20 4.56 -17.93
CA LEU A 71 12.13 3.36 -17.09
C LEU A 71 11.99 3.69 -15.61
N THR A 72 12.66 4.75 -15.13
CA THR A 72 12.66 5.14 -13.71
C THR A 72 11.25 5.44 -13.17
N PRO A 73 10.44 6.33 -13.77
CA PRO A 73 9.07 6.58 -13.33
C PRO A 73 8.15 5.38 -13.53
N LEU A 74 8.40 4.55 -14.56
CA LEU A 74 7.61 3.36 -14.82
C LEU A 74 7.84 2.28 -13.76
N MET A 75 9.10 2.02 -13.40
CA MET A 75 9.50 1.13 -12.31
C MET A 75 9.01 1.65 -10.96
N PHE A 76 9.15 2.95 -10.73
CA PHE A 76 8.60 3.59 -9.52
C PHE A 76 7.09 3.39 -9.42
N GLY A 77 6.36 3.65 -10.51
CA GLY A 77 4.91 3.43 -10.58
C GLY A 77 4.52 1.98 -10.31
N LEU A 78 5.26 1.01 -10.88
CA LEU A 78 5.03 -0.41 -10.67
C LEU A 78 5.22 -0.80 -9.19
N VAL A 79 6.31 -0.35 -8.57
CA VAL A 79 6.59 -0.59 -7.14
C VAL A 79 5.54 0.09 -6.26
N ALA A 80 5.13 1.31 -6.59
CA ALA A 80 4.08 2.03 -5.88
C ALA A 80 2.75 1.30 -5.93
N LEU A 81 2.38 0.77 -7.10
CA LEU A 81 1.17 0.00 -7.31
C LEU A 81 1.22 -1.35 -6.57
N LEU A 82 2.37 -2.02 -6.60
CA LEU A 82 2.59 -3.27 -5.87
C LEU A 82 2.45 -3.06 -4.36
N MET A 83 3.06 -2.01 -3.80
CA MET A 83 2.93 -1.67 -2.38
C MET A 83 1.49 -1.35 -2.00
N LEU A 84 0.79 -0.58 -2.84
CA LEU A 84 -0.64 -0.32 -2.65
C LEU A 84 -1.46 -1.62 -2.63
N PHE A 85 -1.19 -2.52 -3.57
CA PHE A 85 -1.86 -3.82 -3.63
C PHE A 85 -1.61 -4.66 -2.36
N LEU A 86 -0.37 -4.74 -1.88
CA LEU A 86 -0.03 -5.46 -0.66
C LEU A 86 -0.72 -4.88 0.58
N LEU A 87 -0.78 -3.55 0.69
CA LEU A 87 -1.49 -2.88 1.79
C LEU A 87 -2.99 -3.21 1.76
N LEU A 88 -3.62 -3.12 0.59
CA LEU A 88 -5.04 -3.45 0.42
C LEU A 88 -5.31 -4.93 0.72
N LEU A 89 -4.44 -5.82 0.25
CA LEU A 89 -4.52 -7.26 0.53
C LEU A 89 -4.42 -7.54 2.03
N GLY A 90 -3.46 -6.89 2.72
CA GLY A 90 -3.31 -6.99 4.18
C GLY A 90 -4.55 -6.51 4.94
N ILE A 91 -5.15 -5.40 4.51
CA ILE A 91 -6.41 -4.89 5.10
C ILE A 91 -7.54 -5.89 4.87
N GLY A 92 -7.67 -6.43 3.65
CA GLY A 92 -8.68 -7.43 3.30
C GLY A 92 -8.54 -8.70 4.14
N CYS A 93 -7.31 -9.19 4.32
CA CYS A 93 -7.01 -10.36 5.14
C CYS A 93 -7.42 -10.14 6.61
N LEU A 94 -7.06 -8.99 7.21
CA LEU A 94 -7.46 -8.66 8.58
C LEU A 94 -8.98 -8.51 8.75
N ILE A 95 -9.69 -7.97 7.76
CA ILE A 95 -11.15 -7.88 7.79
C ILE A 95 -11.77 -9.28 7.78
N GLN A 96 -11.27 -10.18 6.92
CA GLN A 96 -11.74 -11.55 6.85
C GLN A 96 -11.44 -12.33 8.13
N GLU A 97 -10.23 -12.20 8.68
CA GLU A 97 -9.83 -12.80 9.96
C GLU A 97 -10.74 -12.32 11.09
N GLY A 98 -10.98 -11.01 11.18
CA GLY A 98 -11.89 -10.44 12.17
C GLY A 98 -13.33 -10.94 12.02
N ARG A 99 -13.80 -11.18 10.79
CA ARG A 99 -15.14 -11.76 10.53
C ARG A 99 -15.20 -13.22 10.97
N LEU A 100 -14.20 -14.03 10.63
CA LEU A 100 -14.09 -15.44 11.02
C LEU A 100 -14.06 -15.61 12.54
N LEU A 101 -13.25 -14.81 13.23
CA LEU A 101 -13.14 -14.85 14.70
C LEU A 101 -14.46 -14.49 15.40
N ARG A 102 -15.23 -13.55 14.86
CA ARG A 102 -16.57 -13.22 15.37
C ARG A 102 -17.54 -14.37 15.17
N LEU A 103 -17.56 -14.98 14.00
CA LEU A 103 -18.41 -16.14 13.70
C LEU A 103 -18.09 -17.33 14.61
N LEU A 104 -16.81 -17.55 14.93
CA LEU A 104 -16.40 -18.60 15.87
C LEU A 104 -16.85 -18.29 17.30
N ARG A 105 -16.75 -17.04 17.73
CA ARG A 105 -17.25 -16.60 19.05
C ARG A 105 -18.77 -16.77 19.18
N ASP A 106 -19.52 -16.51 18.12
CA ASP A 106 -20.99 -16.58 18.16
C ASP A 106 -21.52 -18.02 18.02
N ARG A 107 -20.68 -18.99 17.60
CA ARG A 107 -21.01 -20.41 17.44
C ARG A 107 -20.53 -21.32 18.58
N GLY A 108 -19.56 -20.87 19.38
CA GLY A 108 -19.03 -21.60 20.55
C GLY A 108 -19.77 -21.23 21.83
#